data_AF-A0A920T7A0-F1
#
_entry.id   AF-A0A920T7A0-F1
#
_cell.length_a   1.000
_cell.length_b   1.000
_cell.length_c   1.000
_cell.angle_alpha   90.00
_cell.angle_beta   90.00
_cell.angle_gamma   90.00
#
_symmetry.space_group_name_H-M   'P 1'
#
loop_
_entity.id
_entity.type
_entity.pdbx_description
1 polymer ?
#
loop_
_entity_poly.entity_id
_entity_poly.type
_entity_poly.pdbx_seq_one_letter_code
_entity_poly.pdbx_strand_id
1 'polypeptide(L)'
;MSESISEQVVSLVGQSVDEQRLLDTATLLVGIPSPTGDAGAVADRLAELLSDEGFAVERPVTGHPKSPAVVARFDTGKPGRVLQFNGHLDTVHLPFVPPRIEDGVMYGSGVSDMKGGVAAAVEAMRVVRDGDLLPSGGVMLTAHDLHEAPWGDGTQVNTLIAEGFTGDGVLLPEYHCHNCPVVGRGQAMFQVRVARDGEPCHEVLGGIEQPSVISAGAQLIGRFSALDRELEQLTHPLAGRESLFVGQVHSGEMFNQSPVELVLEGTRRWLPGNTFDTVRQEFESILSEVADATGTTICADFTESRGAYEVDQDDPLVRSFQAAVASVSGEELPVGSKPFVDDGNAFVALGGVPAITHGPAALGPIRSTRSVRWRSWCGWPRFMPCRRLRFARLGRLRRMRDGGRSVKGSEEMDRREALRAASAGAALGAVVSTSSAMASTEVIRKGRIHHSIVHWCFESSWSTAKMCDIARQLGCSSIELCPTDEWPTLKKHGLTCALAGIDMGKRPPFVRGFNNPKFHGQVIDATRKAIDAAAEFGAPCVISFTGYSAVDPDDPKSAQITADEGLRNCVKGYKQIVGYAEKQKVTLALEMLNTREGTIR
;
A
#
# COMPACT_ATOMS: atom_id res chain seq x y z
N MET A 1 34.11 -11.69 -16.74
CA MET A 1 34.34 -10.32 -17.20
C MET A 1 33.09 -9.93 -17.98
N SER A 2 32.24 -9.05 -17.45
CA SER A 2 31.05 -8.60 -18.17
C SER A 2 31.50 -7.82 -19.40
N GLU A 3 31.05 -8.21 -20.58
CA GLU A 3 31.18 -7.36 -21.77
C GLU A 3 30.40 -6.08 -21.48
N SER A 4 31.10 -4.96 -21.26
CA SER A 4 30.45 -3.67 -21.05
C SER A 4 29.69 -3.30 -22.33
N ILE A 5 28.42 -2.92 -22.19
CA ILE A 5 27.66 -2.37 -23.31
C ILE A 5 28.39 -1.13 -23.82
N SER A 6 28.61 -1.03 -25.14
CA SER A 6 29.37 0.09 -25.70
C SER A 6 28.64 1.41 -25.46
N GLU A 7 29.40 2.49 -25.20
CA GLU A 7 28.85 3.84 -25.04
C GLU A 7 28.02 4.28 -26.26
N GLN A 8 28.38 3.79 -27.44
CA GLN A 8 27.63 4.02 -28.68
C GLN A 8 26.22 3.44 -28.61
N VAL A 9 26.07 2.21 -28.12
CA VAL A 9 24.74 1.57 -27.95
C VAL A 9 23.93 2.31 -26.89
N VAL A 10 24.53 2.67 -25.76
CA VAL A 10 23.85 3.44 -24.70
C VAL A 10 23.37 4.78 -25.22
N SER A 11 24.22 5.51 -25.95
CA SER A 11 23.87 6.80 -26.55
C SER A 11 22.78 6.64 -27.62
N LEU A 12 22.82 5.58 -28.42
CA LEU A 12 21.82 5.32 -29.45
C LEU A 12 20.46 5.03 -28.83
N VAL A 13 20.40 4.12 -27.84
CA VAL A 13 19.17 3.84 -27.08
C VAL A 13 18.63 5.12 -26.44
N GLY A 14 19.49 5.89 -25.76
CA GLY A 14 19.07 7.14 -25.10
C GLY A 14 18.54 8.21 -26.05
N GLN A 15 18.97 8.24 -27.31
CA GLN A 15 18.45 9.14 -28.34
C GLN A 15 17.17 8.62 -29.00
N SER A 16 16.96 7.30 -29.00
CA SER A 16 15.80 6.65 -29.60
C SER A 16 14.58 6.59 -28.68
N VAL A 17 14.76 6.68 -27.36
CA VAL A 17 13.65 6.74 -26.40
C VAL A 17 12.86 8.04 -26.59
N ASP A 18 11.56 7.89 -26.88
CA ASP A 18 10.64 9.02 -27.00
C ASP A 18 9.82 9.16 -25.72
N GLU A 19 10.14 10.18 -24.91
CA GLU A 19 9.46 10.45 -23.64
C GLU A 19 7.97 10.74 -23.82
N GLN A 20 7.57 11.43 -24.91
CA GLN A 20 6.18 11.75 -25.14
C GLN A 20 5.40 10.49 -25.51
N ARG A 21 5.97 9.65 -26.39
CA ARG A 21 5.37 8.38 -26.79
C ARG A 21 5.19 7.41 -25.60
N LEU A 22 6.16 7.38 -24.69
CA LEU A 22 6.05 6.63 -23.42
C LEU A 22 4.92 7.18 -22.55
N LEU A 23 4.88 8.50 -22.35
CA LEU A 23 3.85 9.15 -21.53
C LEU A 23 2.44 8.98 -22.11
N ASP A 24 2.31 9.00 -23.43
CA ASP A 24 1.04 8.78 -24.12
C ASP A 24 0.56 7.33 -23.91
N THR A 25 1.44 6.34 -24.08
CA THR A 25 1.13 4.94 -23.74
C THR A 25 0.73 4.79 -22.27
N ALA A 26 1.51 5.36 -21.34
CA ALA A 26 1.20 5.28 -19.92
C ALA A 26 -0.15 5.93 -19.59
N THR A 27 -0.43 7.10 -20.19
CA THR A 27 -1.70 7.84 -19.98
C THR A 27 -2.88 7.05 -20.53
N LEU A 28 -2.72 6.41 -21.69
CA LEU A 28 -3.73 5.54 -22.27
C LEU A 28 -4.07 4.37 -21.34
N LEU A 29 -3.06 3.61 -20.90
CA LEU A 29 -3.28 2.42 -20.07
C LEU A 29 -3.85 2.77 -18.69
N VAL A 30 -3.32 3.81 -18.05
CA VAL A 30 -3.73 4.28 -16.72
C VAL A 30 -5.11 4.94 -16.77
N GLY A 31 -5.48 5.53 -17.90
CA GLY A 31 -6.78 6.16 -18.14
C GLY A 31 -7.96 5.19 -18.11
N ILE A 32 -7.70 3.88 -18.20
CA ILE A 32 -8.73 2.85 -18.24
C ILE A 32 -8.81 2.17 -16.86
N PRO A 33 -9.96 2.24 -16.15
CA PRO A 33 -10.18 1.46 -14.94
C PRO A 33 -10.08 -0.04 -15.25
N SER A 34 -9.32 -0.77 -14.45
CA SER A 34 -9.14 -2.22 -14.60
C SER A 34 -9.00 -2.87 -13.23
N PRO A 35 -10.06 -2.89 -12.41
CA PRO A 35 -10.02 -3.69 -11.19
C PRO A 35 -9.78 -5.16 -11.56
N THR A 36 -9.05 -5.89 -10.72
CA THR A 36 -8.74 -7.32 -10.95
C THR A 36 -9.98 -8.15 -11.24
N GLY A 37 -9.91 -8.94 -12.32
CA GLY A 37 -11.01 -9.68 -12.94
C GLY A 37 -11.83 -8.87 -13.96
N ASP A 38 -11.40 -7.65 -14.27
CA ASP A 38 -12.02 -6.77 -15.27
C ASP A 38 -11.01 -5.89 -16.03
N ALA A 39 -9.84 -6.43 -16.35
CA ALA A 39 -8.82 -5.72 -17.12
C ALA A 39 -9.01 -5.80 -18.66
N GLY A 40 -10.12 -6.35 -19.14
CA GLY A 40 -10.34 -6.62 -20.57
C GLY A 40 -10.23 -5.38 -21.43
N ALA A 41 -10.83 -4.27 -20.99
CA ALA A 41 -10.78 -3.01 -21.73
C ALA A 41 -9.35 -2.46 -21.89
N VAL A 42 -8.51 -2.55 -20.87
CA VAL A 42 -7.11 -2.07 -20.98
C VAL A 42 -6.25 -3.04 -21.79
N ALA A 43 -6.51 -4.35 -21.69
CA ALA A 43 -5.86 -5.36 -22.52
C ALA A 43 -6.18 -5.17 -24.01
N ASP A 44 -7.45 -4.90 -24.34
CA ASP A 44 -7.91 -4.58 -25.69
C ASP A 44 -7.23 -3.34 -26.24
N ARG A 45 -7.19 -2.26 -25.46
CA ARG A 45 -6.52 -1.03 -25.88
C ARG A 45 -5.01 -1.19 -26.06
N LEU A 46 -4.34 -2.01 -25.25
CA LEU A 46 -2.93 -2.34 -25.45
C LEU A 46 -2.71 -3.17 -26.72
N ALA A 47 -3.55 -4.17 -26.94
CA ALA A 47 -3.45 -5.03 -28.12
C ALA A 47 -3.69 -4.27 -29.42
N GLU A 48 -4.72 -3.42 -29.46
CA GLU A 48 -5.01 -2.54 -30.60
C GLU A 48 -3.83 -1.60 -30.87
N LEU A 49 -3.31 -0.92 -29.84
CA LEU A 49 -2.15 -0.03 -29.98
C LEU A 49 -0.95 -0.74 -30.61
N LEU A 50 -0.59 -1.92 -30.10
CA LEU A 50 0.57 -2.66 -30.60
C LEU A 50 0.33 -3.25 -32.00
N SER A 51 -0.89 -3.68 -32.30
CA SER A 51 -1.26 -4.18 -33.63
C SER A 51 -1.22 -3.07 -34.68
N ASP A 52 -1.76 -1.89 -34.37
CA ASP A 52 -1.75 -0.71 -35.24
C ASP A 52 -0.32 -0.24 -35.55
N GLU A 53 0.60 -0.46 -34.61
CA GLU A 53 2.03 -0.18 -34.77
C GLU A 53 2.81 -1.29 -35.47
N GLY A 54 2.16 -2.40 -35.85
CA GLY A 54 2.76 -3.48 -36.63
C GLY A 54 3.52 -4.53 -35.81
N PHE A 55 3.32 -4.61 -34.49
CA PHE A 55 3.77 -5.78 -33.73
C PHE A 55 2.89 -6.99 -34.03
N ALA A 56 3.46 -8.19 -33.95
CA ALA A 56 2.67 -9.41 -33.99
C ALA A 56 1.99 -9.61 -32.63
N VAL A 57 0.65 -9.55 -32.58
CA VAL A 57 -0.12 -9.63 -31.34
C VAL A 57 -1.06 -10.84 -31.36
N GLU A 58 -1.02 -11.62 -30.28
CA GLU A 58 -1.93 -12.72 -29.98
C GLU A 58 -2.75 -12.42 -28.71
N ARG A 59 -3.97 -12.95 -28.65
CA ARG A 59 -4.89 -12.79 -27.50
C ARG A 59 -5.32 -14.14 -26.89
N PRO A 60 -4.41 -14.89 -26.26
CA PRO A 60 -4.76 -16.17 -25.65
C PRO A 60 -5.73 -15.98 -24.48
N VAL A 61 -6.71 -16.88 -24.36
CA VAL A 61 -7.78 -16.81 -23.35
C VAL A 61 -7.26 -17.18 -21.95
N THR A 62 -6.34 -18.13 -21.86
CA THR A 62 -5.59 -18.50 -20.64
C THR A 62 -6.44 -18.59 -19.36
N GLY A 63 -7.56 -19.31 -19.45
CA GLY A 63 -8.48 -19.52 -18.32
C GLY A 63 -9.33 -18.32 -17.91
N HIS A 64 -9.19 -17.16 -18.56
CA HIS A 64 -9.93 -15.95 -18.23
C HIS A 64 -10.50 -15.24 -19.49
N PRO A 65 -11.61 -15.75 -20.06
CA PRO A 65 -12.18 -15.26 -21.32
C PRO A 65 -12.66 -13.81 -21.33
N LYS A 66 -12.95 -13.23 -20.16
CA LYS A 66 -13.42 -11.85 -20.04
C LYS A 66 -12.31 -10.82 -20.29
N SER A 67 -11.06 -11.19 -19.99
CA SER A 67 -9.89 -10.37 -20.26
C SER A 67 -8.77 -11.26 -20.80
N PRO A 68 -8.85 -11.71 -22.07
CA PRO A 68 -7.78 -12.51 -22.68
C PRO A 68 -6.45 -11.76 -22.58
N ALA A 69 -5.37 -12.47 -22.28
CA ALA A 69 -4.06 -11.86 -22.16
C ALA A 69 -3.59 -11.25 -23.49
N VAL A 70 -2.62 -10.35 -23.45
CA VAL A 70 -1.95 -9.78 -24.63
C VAL A 70 -0.57 -10.40 -24.72
N VAL A 71 -0.24 -10.98 -25.87
CA VAL A 71 1.10 -11.43 -26.19
C VAL A 71 1.57 -10.69 -27.44
N ALA A 72 2.51 -9.76 -27.29
CA ALA A 72 3.07 -9.01 -28.41
C ALA A 72 4.53 -9.41 -28.65
N ARG A 73 4.91 -9.54 -29.91
CA ARG A 73 6.24 -10.03 -30.31
C ARG A 73 6.89 -9.11 -31.34
N PHE A 74 8.20 -8.95 -31.21
CA PHE A 74 9.09 -8.50 -32.26
C PHE A 74 10.20 -9.53 -32.46
N ASP A 75 10.27 -10.10 -33.65
CA ASP A 75 11.25 -11.12 -34.05
C ASP A 75 12.11 -10.57 -35.19
N THR A 76 13.43 -10.74 -35.08
CA THR A 76 14.40 -10.33 -36.11
C THR A 76 14.41 -11.26 -37.34
N GLY A 77 13.74 -12.41 -37.27
CA GLY A 77 13.77 -13.48 -38.26
C GLY A 77 15.06 -14.31 -38.24
N LYS A 78 15.96 -14.04 -37.29
CA LYS A 78 17.25 -14.73 -37.14
C LYS A 78 17.26 -15.51 -35.82
N PRO A 79 17.74 -16.77 -35.80
CA PRO A 79 17.79 -17.57 -34.57
C PRO A 79 18.57 -16.88 -33.45
N GLY A 80 17.97 -16.81 -32.27
CA GLY A 80 18.55 -16.16 -31.09
C GLY A 80 17.60 -16.26 -29.90
N ARG A 81 18.03 -15.68 -28.78
CA ARG A 81 17.25 -15.68 -27.54
C ARG A 81 16.13 -14.66 -27.57
N VAL A 82 15.06 -14.91 -26.82
CA VAL A 82 13.93 -14.01 -26.65
C VAL A 82 13.90 -13.47 -25.22
N LEU A 83 14.02 -12.15 -25.08
CA LEU A 83 13.78 -11.49 -23.79
C LEU A 83 12.29 -11.19 -23.65
N GLN A 84 11.68 -11.60 -22.55
CA GLN A 84 10.28 -11.33 -22.26
C GLN A 84 10.15 -10.21 -21.24
N PHE A 85 9.29 -9.24 -21.52
CA PHE A 85 8.68 -8.39 -20.52
C PHE A 85 7.36 -9.02 -20.09
N ASN A 86 7.11 -9.14 -18.79
CA ASN A 86 5.82 -9.57 -18.27
C ASN A 86 5.27 -8.52 -17.33
N GLY A 87 4.02 -8.10 -17.53
CA GLY A 87 3.34 -7.23 -16.57
C GLY A 87 1.86 -7.50 -16.46
N HIS A 88 1.27 -7.12 -15.33
CA HIS A 88 -0.16 -7.20 -15.13
C HIS A 88 -0.81 -5.84 -15.44
N LEU A 89 -2.07 -5.87 -15.89
CA LEU A 89 -2.86 -4.71 -16.28
C LEU A 89 -3.99 -4.40 -15.30
N ASP A 90 -4.31 -5.35 -14.43
CA ASP A 90 -5.26 -5.16 -13.36
C ASP A 90 -4.69 -4.28 -12.25
N THR A 91 -5.60 -3.83 -11.38
CA THR A 91 -5.32 -2.97 -10.25
C THR A 91 -6.19 -3.41 -9.08
N VAL A 92 -5.68 -3.22 -7.86
CA VAL A 92 -6.48 -3.39 -6.64
C VAL A 92 -7.84 -2.65 -6.70
N HIS A 93 -8.84 -3.16 -5.99
CA HIS A 93 -10.21 -2.63 -5.97
C HIS A 93 -10.36 -1.36 -5.11
N LEU A 94 -9.48 -0.38 -5.32
CA LEU A 94 -9.57 0.96 -4.74
C LEU A 94 -10.32 1.90 -5.69
N PRO A 95 -10.85 3.04 -5.19
CA PRO A 95 -11.47 4.05 -6.05
C PRO A 95 -10.52 4.45 -7.19
N PHE A 96 -11.03 4.42 -8.41
CA PHE A 96 -10.26 4.75 -9.60
C PHE A 96 -9.80 6.21 -9.57
N VAL A 97 -8.52 6.43 -9.86
CA VAL A 97 -7.91 7.75 -9.97
C VAL A 97 -7.36 7.91 -11.39
N PRO A 98 -7.88 8.87 -12.19
CA PRO A 98 -7.42 9.08 -13.55
C PRO A 98 -5.96 9.58 -13.59
N PRO A 99 -5.27 9.39 -14.73
CA PRO A 99 -3.90 9.86 -14.91
C PRO A 99 -3.84 11.38 -14.82
N ARG A 100 -2.87 11.89 -14.08
CA ARG A 100 -2.47 13.31 -14.08
C ARG A 100 -0.96 13.42 -13.98
N ILE A 101 -0.41 14.48 -14.56
CA ILE A 101 1.02 14.78 -14.47
C ILE A 101 1.17 16.10 -13.73
N GLU A 102 1.95 16.09 -12.65
CA GLU A 102 2.22 17.28 -11.83
C GLU A 102 3.70 17.25 -11.44
N ASP A 103 4.42 18.36 -11.63
CA ASP A 103 5.85 18.50 -11.32
C ASP A 103 6.77 17.41 -11.90
N GLY A 104 6.40 16.89 -13.08
CA GLY A 104 7.13 15.80 -13.75
C GLY A 104 6.98 14.45 -13.07
N VAL A 105 5.90 14.25 -12.33
CA VAL A 105 5.49 13.00 -11.71
C VAL A 105 4.09 12.64 -12.22
N MET A 106 3.92 11.40 -12.65
CA MET A 106 2.62 10.88 -13.07
C MET A 106 1.91 10.23 -11.88
N TYR A 107 0.63 10.51 -11.71
CA TYR A 107 -0.23 9.95 -10.68
C TYR A 107 -1.44 9.27 -11.34
N GLY A 108 -1.94 8.19 -10.74
CA GLY A 108 -3.12 7.47 -11.22
C GLY A 108 -3.17 6.04 -10.71
N SER A 109 -4.32 5.39 -10.87
CA SER A 109 -4.49 3.98 -10.51
C SER A 109 -3.63 3.09 -11.42
N GLY A 110 -2.80 2.24 -10.83
CA GLY A 110 -1.93 1.32 -11.54
C GLY A 110 -0.70 1.95 -12.20
N VAL A 111 -0.44 3.26 -12.07
CA VAL A 111 0.75 3.91 -12.67
C VAL A 111 2.05 3.23 -12.21
N SER A 112 2.15 2.97 -10.91
CA SER A 112 3.30 2.29 -10.33
C SER A 112 3.18 0.77 -10.34
N ASP A 113 1.96 0.23 -10.37
CA ASP A 113 1.70 -1.20 -10.11
C ASP A 113 0.61 -1.71 -11.06
N MET A 114 0.96 -2.08 -12.29
CA MET A 114 2.29 -1.86 -12.90
C MET A 114 2.23 -1.30 -14.32
N LYS A 115 1.13 -0.61 -14.67
CA LYS A 115 0.86 -0.08 -16.02
C LYS A 115 1.92 0.90 -16.54
N GLY A 116 2.55 1.68 -15.66
CA GLY A 116 3.70 2.49 -16.05
C GLY A 116 4.85 1.62 -16.53
N GLY A 117 5.21 0.60 -15.76
CA GLY A 117 6.22 -0.38 -16.14
C GLY A 117 5.92 -1.06 -17.48
N VAL A 118 4.65 -1.44 -17.71
CA VAL A 118 4.19 -1.98 -19.00
C VAL A 118 4.40 -0.96 -20.12
N ALA A 119 4.06 0.31 -19.92
CA ALA A 119 4.32 1.36 -20.91
C ALA A 119 5.82 1.54 -21.22
N ALA A 120 6.69 1.40 -20.21
CA ALA A 120 8.14 1.43 -20.39
C ALA A 120 8.64 0.22 -21.20
N ALA A 121 8.10 -0.97 -20.95
CA ALA A 121 8.40 -2.17 -21.74
C ALA A 121 7.97 -2.01 -23.21
N VAL A 122 6.78 -1.44 -23.45
CA VAL A 122 6.31 -1.12 -24.81
C VAL A 122 7.28 -0.16 -25.50
N GLU A 123 7.72 0.89 -24.82
CA GLU A 123 8.70 1.83 -25.39
C GLU A 123 10.04 1.16 -25.69
N ALA A 124 10.52 0.29 -24.80
CA ALA A 124 11.74 -0.49 -25.02
C ALA A 124 11.62 -1.37 -26.28
N MET A 125 10.48 -2.04 -26.48
CA MET A 125 10.23 -2.83 -27.70
C MET A 125 10.25 -1.96 -28.96
N ARG A 126 9.64 -0.78 -28.92
CA ARG A 126 9.65 0.16 -30.05
C ARG A 126 11.06 0.65 -30.37
N VAL A 127 11.83 1.05 -29.37
CA VAL A 127 13.23 1.50 -29.55
C VAL A 127 14.08 0.41 -30.18
N VAL A 128 13.93 -0.83 -29.70
CA VAL A 128 14.66 -1.98 -30.23
C VAL A 128 14.31 -2.25 -31.69
N ARG A 129 13.02 -2.25 -32.04
CA ARG A 129 12.54 -2.47 -33.40
C ARG A 129 12.95 -1.34 -34.34
N ASP A 130 12.64 -0.11 -33.98
CA ASP A 130 12.80 1.07 -34.85
C ASP A 130 14.29 1.41 -35.06
N GLY A 131 15.15 1.08 -34.09
CA GLY A 131 16.60 1.30 -34.15
C GLY A 131 17.41 0.14 -34.74
N ASP A 132 16.78 -0.97 -35.13
CA ASP A 132 17.45 -2.21 -35.60
C ASP A 132 18.56 -2.67 -34.62
N LEU A 133 18.26 -2.63 -33.32
CA LEU A 133 19.26 -2.81 -32.26
C LEU A 133 19.51 -4.27 -31.88
N LEU A 134 18.70 -5.20 -32.39
CA LEU A 134 18.85 -6.64 -32.12
C LEU A 134 19.48 -7.35 -33.32
N PRO A 135 20.66 -7.97 -33.16
CA PRO A 135 21.31 -8.70 -34.25
C PRO A 135 20.63 -10.05 -34.56
N SER A 136 19.98 -10.67 -33.58
CA SER A 136 19.21 -11.91 -33.69
C SER A 136 18.24 -12.09 -32.51
N GLY A 137 17.36 -13.09 -32.58
CA GLY A 137 16.37 -13.37 -31.54
C GLY A 137 15.20 -12.40 -31.59
N GLY A 138 14.65 -12.07 -30.43
CA GLY A 138 13.49 -11.18 -30.35
C GLY A 138 13.16 -10.67 -28.96
N VAL A 139 12.08 -9.90 -28.87
CA VAL A 139 11.46 -9.45 -27.62
C VAL A 139 9.98 -9.79 -27.62
N MET A 140 9.49 -10.18 -26.45
CA MET A 140 8.08 -10.47 -26.22
C MET A 140 7.56 -9.63 -25.05
N LEU A 141 6.32 -9.17 -25.13
CA LEU A 141 5.56 -8.65 -23.99
C LEU A 141 4.37 -9.57 -23.74
N THR A 142 4.23 -10.05 -22.50
CA THR A 142 3.00 -10.66 -21.99
C THR A 142 2.34 -9.70 -21.01
N ALA A 143 1.05 -9.38 -21.25
CA ALA A 143 0.25 -8.54 -20.37
C ALA A 143 -1.06 -9.24 -19.98
N HIS A 144 -1.42 -9.25 -18.70
CA HIS A 144 -2.49 -10.12 -18.19
C HIS A 144 -3.27 -9.50 -17.00
N ASP A 145 -4.32 -10.17 -16.55
CA ASP A 145 -5.19 -9.89 -15.40
C ASP A 145 -4.98 -10.99 -14.32
N LEU A 146 -5.68 -10.89 -13.19
CA LEU A 146 -5.67 -11.83 -12.07
C LEU A 146 -4.33 -11.89 -11.31
N HIS A 147 -3.58 -10.79 -11.29
CA HIS A 147 -2.36 -10.70 -10.50
C HIS A 147 -2.63 -10.32 -9.04
N GLU A 148 -3.46 -9.30 -8.80
CA GLU A 148 -3.55 -8.65 -7.49
C GLU A 148 -4.39 -9.45 -6.48
N ALA A 149 -3.71 -10.10 -5.53
CA ALA A 149 -4.36 -10.79 -4.42
C ALA A 149 -5.09 -9.80 -3.48
N PRO A 150 -6.23 -10.19 -2.86
CA PRO A 150 -6.84 -11.52 -2.89
C PRO A 150 -7.82 -11.74 -4.07
N TRP A 151 -7.97 -10.78 -4.98
CA TRP A 151 -8.95 -10.88 -6.07
C TRP A 151 -8.44 -11.70 -7.26
N GLY A 152 -7.14 -11.62 -7.51
CA GLY A 152 -6.41 -12.41 -8.50
C GLY A 152 -5.80 -13.66 -7.87
N ASP A 153 -5.79 -14.74 -8.63
CA ASP A 153 -5.25 -16.05 -8.24
C ASP A 153 -3.98 -16.43 -9.03
N GLY A 154 -3.57 -15.61 -10.01
CA GLY A 154 -2.47 -15.89 -10.92
C GLY A 154 -2.75 -16.97 -11.96
N THR A 155 -3.98 -17.47 -12.09
CA THR A 155 -4.32 -18.55 -13.02
C THR A 155 -3.96 -18.18 -14.46
N GLN A 156 -4.14 -16.91 -14.82
CA GLN A 156 -3.89 -16.44 -16.18
C GLN A 156 -2.40 -16.50 -16.55
N VAL A 157 -1.51 -16.00 -15.69
CA VAL A 157 -0.05 -16.07 -15.93
C VAL A 157 0.49 -17.49 -15.84
N ASN A 158 -0.04 -18.30 -14.92
CA ASN A 158 0.35 -19.70 -14.81
C ASN A 158 0.00 -20.49 -16.08
N THR A 159 -1.16 -20.20 -16.68
CA THR A 159 -1.59 -20.81 -17.93
C THR A 159 -0.76 -20.31 -19.11
N LEU A 160 -0.42 -19.02 -19.17
CA LEU A 160 0.52 -18.49 -20.17
C LEU A 160 1.86 -19.25 -20.13
N ILE A 161 2.41 -19.45 -18.93
CA ILE A 161 3.66 -20.20 -18.73
C ILE A 161 3.49 -21.65 -19.20
N ALA A 162 2.42 -22.33 -18.79
CA ALA A 162 2.16 -23.73 -19.13
C ALA A 162 1.93 -23.96 -20.64
N GLU A 163 1.33 -22.98 -21.33
CA GLU A 163 1.13 -23.00 -22.78
C GLU A 163 2.39 -22.61 -23.58
N GLY A 164 3.49 -22.26 -22.91
CA GLY A 164 4.76 -21.95 -23.54
C GLY A 164 4.90 -20.50 -24.02
N PHE A 165 4.09 -19.58 -23.51
CA PHE A 165 4.29 -18.14 -23.70
C PHE A 165 5.41 -17.61 -22.80
N THR A 166 6.60 -18.19 -22.96
CA THR A 166 7.81 -17.90 -22.19
C THR A 166 8.98 -17.49 -23.10
N GLY A 167 9.77 -16.52 -22.66
CA GLY A 167 11.07 -16.20 -23.23
C GLY A 167 12.21 -17.00 -22.59
N ASP A 168 13.45 -16.74 -23.00
CA ASP A 168 14.65 -17.31 -22.38
C ASP A 168 15.04 -16.60 -21.07
N GLY A 169 14.47 -15.43 -20.82
CA GLY A 169 14.60 -14.67 -19.58
C GLY A 169 13.48 -13.64 -19.48
N VAL A 170 13.03 -13.35 -18.25
CA VAL A 170 11.86 -12.51 -18.01
C VAL A 170 12.23 -11.28 -17.17
N LEU A 171 11.80 -10.10 -17.60
CA LEU A 171 11.83 -8.86 -16.84
C LEU A 171 10.41 -8.46 -16.47
N LEU A 172 10.18 -8.23 -15.18
CA LEU A 172 8.91 -7.73 -14.67
C LEU A 172 9.12 -6.27 -14.25
N PRO A 173 8.62 -5.29 -15.03
CA PRO A 173 8.84 -3.86 -14.78
C PRO A 173 7.98 -3.32 -13.63
N GLU A 174 7.96 -4.03 -12.52
CA GLU A 174 7.33 -3.63 -11.27
C GLU A 174 8.01 -2.42 -10.63
N TYR A 175 7.41 -1.84 -9.60
CA TYR A 175 7.94 -0.63 -8.95
C TYR A 175 9.22 -0.83 -8.11
N HIS A 176 9.82 -2.01 -8.14
CA HIS A 176 11.04 -2.30 -7.39
C HIS A 176 12.27 -1.81 -8.14
N CYS A 177 13.03 -0.88 -7.55
CA CYS A 177 14.18 -0.27 -8.24
C CYS A 177 15.47 -0.23 -7.41
N HIS A 178 15.46 -0.77 -6.18
CA HIS A 178 16.53 -0.55 -5.20
C HIS A 178 17.66 -1.58 -5.24
N ASN A 179 17.40 -2.77 -5.77
CA ASN A 179 18.37 -3.86 -5.91
C ASN A 179 17.99 -4.72 -7.13
N CYS A 180 18.88 -5.59 -7.59
CA CYS A 180 18.56 -6.67 -8.52
C CYS A 180 18.08 -7.89 -7.71
N PRO A 181 16.78 -8.21 -7.70
CA PRO A 181 16.29 -9.33 -6.89
C PRO A 181 16.59 -10.65 -7.57
N VAL A 182 17.48 -11.43 -6.97
CA VAL A 182 17.80 -12.80 -7.41
C VAL A 182 17.19 -13.86 -6.50
N VAL A 183 16.59 -13.44 -5.38
CA VAL A 183 15.91 -14.35 -4.43
C VAL A 183 14.54 -13.81 -4.06
N GLY A 184 13.52 -14.66 -4.14
CA GLY A 184 12.17 -14.39 -3.66
C GLY A 184 11.72 -15.44 -2.65
N ARG A 185 11.09 -14.98 -1.56
CA ARG A 185 10.44 -15.88 -0.60
C ARG A 185 9.13 -16.40 -1.16
N GLY A 186 8.78 -17.62 -0.80
CA GLY A 186 7.44 -18.14 -0.99
C GLY A 186 6.48 -17.53 0.02
N GLN A 187 5.19 -17.55 -0.28
CA GLN A 187 4.14 -17.08 0.61
C GLN A 187 2.89 -17.93 0.47
N ALA A 188 2.25 -18.19 1.61
CA ALA A 188 0.90 -18.68 1.69
C ALA A 188 0.11 -17.86 2.73
N MET A 189 -1.19 -17.74 2.50
CA MET A 189 -2.14 -17.11 3.42
C MET A 189 -2.92 -18.22 4.11
N PHE A 190 -3.17 -18.09 5.41
CA PHE A 190 -4.00 -19.03 6.13
C PHE A 190 -5.18 -18.35 6.82
N GLN A 191 -6.30 -19.06 6.86
CA GLN A 191 -7.44 -18.82 7.73
C GLN A 191 -7.75 -20.13 8.47
N VAL A 192 -7.50 -20.16 9.77
CA VAL A 192 -7.78 -21.32 10.64
C VAL A 192 -9.08 -21.06 11.39
N ARG A 193 -10.01 -22.01 11.38
CA ARG A 193 -11.23 -22.02 12.17
C ARG A 193 -11.14 -23.14 13.21
N VAL A 194 -11.21 -22.75 14.47
CA VAL A 194 -11.33 -23.63 15.63
C VAL A 194 -12.80 -23.65 16.04
N ALA A 195 -13.40 -24.83 16.14
CA ALA A 195 -14.81 -25.00 16.44
C ALA A 195 -15.05 -26.09 17.50
N ARG A 196 -16.19 -26.01 18.18
CA ARG A 196 -16.74 -27.08 19.02
C ARG A 196 -18.23 -27.29 18.70
N ASP A 197 -18.77 -28.44 19.09
CA ASP A 197 -20.19 -28.73 18.96
C ASP A 197 -21.05 -27.96 19.98
N GLY A 198 -22.33 -27.84 19.67
CA GLY A 198 -23.35 -27.22 20.52
C GLY A 198 -23.46 -25.70 20.35
N GLU A 199 -24.35 -25.10 21.15
CA GLU A 199 -24.64 -23.66 21.10
C GLU A 199 -23.70 -22.86 22.03
N PRO A 200 -23.56 -21.53 21.83
CA PRO A 200 -23.00 -20.65 22.84
C PRO A 200 -23.78 -20.76 24.15
N CYS A 201 -23.08 -20.90 25.27
CA CYS A 201 -23.71 -21.09 26.58
C CYS A 201 -23.04 -20.25 27.64
N HIS A 202 -23.83 -19.76 28.61
CA HIS A 202 -23.32 -18.99 29.73
C HIS A 202 -22.30 -19.84 30.52
N GLU A 203 -21.20 -19.25 30.98
CA GLU A 203 -20.12 -19.98 31.65
C GLU A 203 -20.61 -20.80 32.86
N VAL A 204 -21.58 -20.29 33.63
CA VAL A 204 -22.14 -20.99 34.80
C VAL A 204 -23.22 -22.02 34.47
N LEU A 205 -23.67 -22.08 33.21
CA LEU A 205 -24.72 -22.99 32.73
C LEU A 205 -24.12 -24.10 31.86
N GLY A 206 -23.01 -24.68 32.30
CA GLY A 206 -22.37 -25.81 31.62
C GLY A 206 -21.34 -25.42 30.54
N GLY A 207 -21.01 -24.14 30.41
CA GLY A 207 -20.08 -23.65 29.39
C GLY A 207 -18.61 -23.84 29.73
N ILE A 208 -18.27 -23.96 31.02
CA ILE A 208 -16.91 -24.22 31.49
C ILE A 208 -16.48 -25.66 31.18
N GLU A 209 -17.43 -26.60 31.17
CA GLU A 209 -17.20 -28.03 30.93
C GLU A 209 -17.05 -28.37 29.44
N GLN A 210 -17.40 -27.45 28.54
CA GLN A 210 -17.25 -27.64 27.09
C GLN A 210 -15.79 -27.43 26.64
N PRO A 211 -15.36 -28.05 25.53
CA PRO A 211 -14.11 -27.71 24.87
C PRO A 211 -13.98 -26.20 24.61
N SER A 212 -12.88 -25.59 25.04
CA SER A 212 -12.70 -24.14 24.90
C SER A 212 -11.98 -23.80 23.59
N VAL A 213 -12.70 -23.21 22.64
CA VAL A 213 -12.10 -22.69 21.39
C VAL A 213 -11.11 -21.55 21.65
N ILE A 214 -11.29 -20.79 22.74
CA ILE A 214 -10.34 -19.76 23.17
C ILE A 214 -9.03 -20.40 23.63
N SER A 215 -9.10 -21.45 24.46
CA SER A 215 -7.92 -22.15 24.95
C SER A 215 -7.19 -22.86 23.81
N ALA A 216 -7.92 -23.48 22.88
CA ALA A 216 -7.35 -24.09 21.69
C ALA A 216 -6.71 -23.06 20.75
N GLY A 217 -7.37 -21.93 20.50
CA GLY A 217 -6.79 -20.81 19.76
C GLY A 217 -5.53 -20.24 20.41
N ALA A 218 -5.50 -20.10 21.74
CA ALA A 218 -4.32 -19.68 22.47
C ALA A 218 -3.15 -20.67 22.36
N GLN A 219 -3.44 -21.98 22.40
CA GLN A 219 -2.43 -23.03 22.17
C GLN A 219 -1.89 -22.96 20.74
N LEU A 220 -2.75 -22.81 19.72
CA LEU A 220 -2.32 -22.61 18.33
C LEU A 220 -1.40 -21.40 18.18
N ILE A 221 -1.79 -20.24 18.72
CA ILE A 221 -0.96 -19.02 18.68
C ILE A 221 0.39 -19.27 19.36
N GLY A 222 0.41 -19.99 20.49
CA GLY A 222 1.64 -20.39 21.16
C GLY A 222 2.54 -21.30 20.30
N ARG A 223 1.96 -22.29 19.62
CA ARG A 223 2.68 -23.19 18.70
C ARG A 223 3.21 -22.45 17.48
N PHE A 224 2.40 -21.59 16.87
CA PHE A 224 2.82 -20.71 15.77
C PHE A 224 3.95 -19.75 16.18
N SER A 225 3.89 -19.20 17.39
CA SER A 225 4.97 -18.35 17.93
C SER A 225 6.24 -19.14 18.25
N ALA A 226 6.13 -20.44 18.58
CA ALA A 226 7.28 -21.32 18.74
C ALA A 226 7.92 -21.63 17.38
N LEU A 227 7.10 -22.01 16.40
CA LEU A 227 7.55 -22.23 15.03
C LEU A 227 8.24 -20.99 14.46
N ASP A 228 7.65 -19.79 14.59
CA ASP A 228 8.28 -18.57 14.08
C ASP A 228 9.68 -18.29 14.69
N ARG A 229 9.91 -18.68 15.95
CA ARG A 229 11.24 -18.59 16.59
C ARG A 229 12.22 -19.64 16.07
N GLU A 230 11.75 -20.84 15.75
CA GLU A 230 12.57 -21.87 15.12
C GLU A 230 12.98 -21.44 13.70
N LEU A 231 12.03 -20.86 12.96
CA LEU A 231 12.25 -20.29 11.62
C LEU A 231 13.24 -19.13 11.62
N GLU A 232 13.42 -18.43 12.73
CA GLU A 232 14.44 -17.37 12.86
C GLU A 232 15.86 -17.88 12.64
N GLN A 233 16.11 -19.16 12.95
CA GLN A 233 17.42 -19.79 12.70
C GLN A 233 17.66 -20.09 11.21
N LEU A 234 16.61 -20.07 10.38
CA LEU A 234 16.67 -20.29 8.94
C LEU A 234 16.73 -18.93 8.23
N THR A 235 17.95 -18.41 8.06
CA THR A 235 18.18 -17.11 7.44
C THR A 235 19.00 -17.23 6.15
N HIS A 236 18.48 -16.64 5.07
CA HIS A 236 19.19 -16.47 3.82
C HIS A 236 19.93 -15.11 3.79
N PRO A 237 21.19 -15.02 3.33
CA PRO A 237 21.97 -13.78 3.33
C PRO A 237 21.29 -12.60 2.63
N LEU A 238 20.53 -12.85 1.57
CA LEU A 238 19.83 -11.81 0.79
C LEU A 238 18.36 -11.64 1.17
N ALA A 239 17.68 -12.72 1.57
CA ALA A 239 16.21 -12.75 1.71
C ALA A 239 15.73 -12.72 3.17
N GLY A 240 16.65 -12.70 4.13
CA GLY A 240 16.34 -12.72 5.54
C GLY A 240 15.78 -14.07 5.96
N ARG A 241 14.92 -14.05 6.98
CA ARG A 241 14.37 -15.27 7.61
C ARG A 241 13.05 -15.72 7.01
N GLU A 242 12.76 -17.00 7.21
CA GLU A 242 11.40 -17.53 7.17
C GLU A 242 10.55 -16.93 8.31
N SER A 243 9.23 -16.90 8.12
CA SER A 243 8.33 -16.34 9.12
C SER A 243 6.94 -16.95 9.08
N LEU A 244 6.33 -17.11 10.25
CA LEU A 244 4.90 -17.33 10.42
C LEU A 244 4.33 -16.16 11.22
N PHE A 245 3.37 -15.46 10.65
CA PHE A 245 2.77 -14.27 11.25
C PHE A 245 1.25 -14.43 11.37
N VAL A 246 0.74 -14.36 12.60
CA VAL A 246 -0.70 -14.26 12.88
C VAL A 246 -1.07 -12.77 12.92
N GLY A 247 -1.92 -12.34 12.00
CA GLY A 247 -2.33 -10.95 11.86
C GLY A 247 -3.66 -10.64 12.54
N GLN A 248 -4.58 -11.62 12.65
CA GLN A 248 -5.94 -11.41 13.17
C GLN A 248 -6.43 -12.59 13.99
N VAL A 249 -7.27 -12.29 14.99
CA VAL A 249 -7.93 -13.27 15.88
C VAL A 249 -9.35 -12.77 16.19
N HIS A 250 -10.35 -13.63 15.99
CA HIS A 250 -11.76 -13.31 16.28
C HIS A 250 -12.44 -14.48 17.00
N SER A 251 -13.23 -14.21 18.05
CA SER A 251 -14.03 -15.24 18.72
C SER A 251 -15.08 -14.64 19.66
N GLY A 252 -16.28 -15.24 19.66
CA GLY A 252 -17.36 -14.95 20.60
C GLY A 252 -18.05 -13.59 20.40
N GLU A 253 -19.21 -13.46 21.04
CA GLU A 253 -20.03 -12.23 21.02
C GLU A 253 -20.11 -11.56 22.40
N MET A 254 -20.16 -12.36 23.46
CA MET A 254 -20.32 -11.90 24.85
C MET A 254 -19.26 -12.53 25.75
N PHE A 255 -18.72 -11.76 26.69
CA PHE A 255 -17.62 -12.18 27.56
C PHE A 255 -17.98 -13.29 28.56
N ASN A 256 -19.27 -13.45 28.87
CA ASN A 256 -19.83 -14.46 29.78
C ASN A 256 -20.56 -15.57 29.02
N GLN A 257 -20.08 -15.89 27.82
CA GLN A 257 -20.53 -17.06 27.07
C GLN A 257 -19.31 -17.82 26.59
N SER A 258 -19.36 -19.16 26.67
CA SER A 258 -18.39 -20.04 26.05
C SER A 258 -18.63 -20.03 24.54
N PRO A 259 -17.73 -19.48 23.72
CA PRO A 259 -17.93 -19.39 22.28
C PRO A 259 -17.84 -20.77 21.62
N VAL A 260 -18.45 -20.88 20.44
CA VAL A 260 -18.43 -22.10 19.62
C VAL A 260 -17.34 -22.06 18.55
N GLU A 261 -16.79 -20.88 18.27
CA GLU A 261 -15.86 -20.65 17.18
C GLU A 261 -14.79 -19.61 17.50
N LEU A 262 -13.57 -19.84 17.01
CA LEU A 262 -12.49 -18.88 16.92
C LEU A 262 -11.85 -18.94 15.52
N VAL A 263 -11.54 -17.78 14.93
CA VAL A 263 -10.87 -17.66 13.63
C VAL A 263 -9.52 -16.97 13.81
N LEU A 264 -8.47 -17.54 13.21
CA LEU A 264 -7.12 -16.96 13.09
C LEU A 264 -6.79 -16.71 11.63
N GLU A 265 -6.20 -15.58 11.31
CA GLU A 265 -5.72 -15.28 9.97
C GLU A 265 -4.28 -14.78 9.98
N GLY A 266 -3.53 -15.15 8.95
CA GLY A 266 -2.12 -14.80 8.87
C GLY A 266 -1.43 -15.25 7.60
N THR A 267 -0.10 -15.18 7.63
CA THR A 267 0.76 -15.52 6.50
C THR A 267 1.95 -16.35 6.93
N ARG A 268 2.35 -17.30 6.08
CA ARG A 268 3.58 -18.08 6.21
C ARG A 268 4.48 -17.77 5.02
N ARG A 269 5.76 -17.49 5.26
CA ARG A 269 6.78 -17.22 4.22
C ARG A 269 7.98 -18.12 4.39
N TRP A 270 8.45 -18.74 3.31
CA TRP A 270 9.57 -19.68 3.32
C TRP A 270 10.66 -19.31 2.31
N LEU A 271 11.87 -19.85 2.53
CA LEU A 271 13.05 -19.63 1.70
C LEU A 271 13.16 -20.68 0.57
N PRO A 272 13.99 -20.42 -0.46
CA PRO A 272 14.35 -21.44 -1.43
C PRO A 272 14.88 -22.71 -0.77
N GLY A 273 14.52 -23.87 -1.33
CA GLY A 273 14.81 -25.19 -0.75
C GLY A 273 13.63 -25.81 0.00
N ASN A 274 12.65 -25.00 0.44
CA ASN A 274 11.35 -25.48 0.93
C ASN A 274 10.28 -25.40 -0.16
N THR A 275 9.30 -26.30 -0.11
CA THR A 275 8.13 -26.30 -1.00
C THR A 275 6.87 -25.98 -0.23
N PHE A 276 5.80 -25.59 -0.93
CA PHE A 276 4.52 -25.38 -0.27
C PHE A 276 4.02 -26.65 0.43
N ASP A 277 4.23 -27.83 -0.16
CA ASP A 277 3.83 -29.10 0.46
C ASP A 277 4.56 -29.39 1.78
N THR A 278 5.86 -29.09 1.88
CA THR A 278 6.59 -29.31 3.14
C THR A 278 6.10 -28.36 4.23
N VAL A 279 5.90 -27.09 3.88
CA VAL A 279 5.36 -26.06 4.79
C VAL A 279 3.91 -26.37 5.19
N ARG A 280 3.10 -26.88 4.27
CA ARG A 280 1.72 -27.29 4.51
C ARG A 280 1.63 -28.47 5.48
N GLN A 281 2.48 -29.48 5.31
CA GLN A 281 2.52 -30.63 6.23
C GLN A 281 2.92 -30.22 7.66
N GLU A 282 3.92 -29.34 7.82
CA GLU A 282 4.30 -28.78 9.12
C GLU A 282 3.13 -28.04 9.78
N PHE A 283 2.44 -27.20 9.00
CA PHE A 283 1.29 -26.44 9.46
C PHE A 283 0.12 -27.34 9.87
N GLU A 284 -0.28 -28.29 9.02
CA GLU A 284 -1.35 -29.26 9.27
C GLU A 284 -1.07 -30.13 10.51
N SER A 285 0.19 -30.53 10.74
CA SER A 285 0.59 -31.28 11.94
C SER A 285 0.31 -30.49 13.23
N ILE A 286 0.66 -29.21 13.25
CA ILE A 286 0.39 -28.33 14.42
C ILE A 286 -1.12 -28.23 14.67
N LEU A 287 -1.92 -28.09 13.61
CA LEU A 287 -3.39 -28.02 13.75
C LEU A 287 -3.96 -29.31 14.33
N SER A 288 -3.54 -30.48 13.80
CA SER A 288 -4.01 -31.78 14.26
C SER A 288 -3.66 -32.02 15.73
N GLU A 289 -2.42 -31.74 16.13
CA GLU A 289 -1.98 -31.93 17.51
C GLU A 289 -2.78 -31.09 18.51
N VAL A 290 -3.11 -29.84 18.16
CA VAL A 290 -3.91 -28.97 19.04
C VAL A 290 -5.38 -29.39 19.04
N ALA A 291 -5.94 -29.82 17.91
CA ALA A 291 -7.31 -30.34 17.84
C ALA A 291 -7.47 -31.54 18.79
N ASP A 292 -6.55 -32.51 18.71
CA ASP A 292 -6.56 -33.71 19.56
C ASP A 292 -6.38 -33.37 21.04
N ALA A 293 -5.44 -32.48 21.38
CA ALA A 293 -5.16 -32.11 22.76
C ALA A 293 -6.30 -31.34 23.43
N THR A 294 -7.16 -30.67 22.66
CA THR A 294 -8.20 -29.77 23.17
C THR A 294 -9.62 -30.30 23.00
N GLY A 295 -9.79 -31.39 22.24
CA GLY A 295 -11.11 -31.91 21.90
C GLY A 295 -11.94 -30.94 21.04
N THR A 296 -11.27 -30.12 20.23
CA THR A 296 -11.90 -29.19 19.28
C THR A 296 -11.74 -29.67 17.86
N THR A 297 -12.60 -29.19 16.95
CA THR A 297 -12.43 -29.38 15.51
C THR A 297 -11.66 -28.19 14.96
N ILE A 298 -10.57 -28.43 14.23
CA ILE A 298 -9.78 -27.37 13.61
C ILE A 298 -9.71 -27.63 12.11
N CYS A 299 -10.15 -26.66 11.31
CA CYS A 299 -9.98 -26.67 9.86
C CYS A 299 -9.26 -25.41 9.40
N ALA A 300 -8.59 -25.48 8.27
CA ALA A 300 -7.89 -24.33 7.71
C ALA A 300 -8.05 -24.25 6.20
N ASP A 301 -8.26 -23.03 5.72
CA ASP A 301 -7.88 -22.66 4.36
C ASP A 301 -6.41 -22.24 4.42
N PHE A 302 -5.53 -22.99 3.77
CA PHE A 302 -4.12 -22.63 3.63
C PHE A 302 -3.77 -22.63 2.16
N THR A 303 -3.68 -21.44 1.57
CA THR A 303 -3.57 -21.25 0.13
C THR A 303 -2.21 -20.64 -0.23
N GLU A 304 -1.48 -21.32 -1.11
CA GLU A 304 -0.24 -20.80 -1.70
C GLU A 304 -0.54 -19.57 -2.55
N SER A 305 0.20 -18.49 -2.31
CA SER A 305 0.22 -17.34 -3.19
C SER A 305 1.24 -17.55 -4.32
N ARG A 306 2.50 -17.82 -3.95
CA ARG A 306 3.61 -18.13 -4.87
C ARG A 306 4.71 -18.91 -4.14
N GLY A 307 5.41 -19.78 -4.88
CA GLY A 307 6.57 -20.53 -4.38
C GLY A 307 7.83 -19.68 -4.23
N ALA A 308 8.77 -20.12 -3.40
CA ALA A 308 10.09 -19.49 -3.27
C ALA A 308 10.95 -19.76 -4.51
N TYR A 309 11.88 -18.85 -4.81
CA TYR A 309 12.81 -19.05 -5.92
C TYR A 309 14.16 -18.37 -5.68
N GLU A 310 15.16 -18.88 -6.38
CA GLU A 310 16.49 -18.30 -6.46
C GLU A 310 17.00 -18.41 -7.91
N VAL A 311 17.62 -17.32 -8.39
CA VAL A 311 18.24 -17.23 -9.71
C VAL A 311 19.75 -17.17 -9.52
N ASP A 312 20.49 -17.94 -10.31
CA ASP A 312 21.95 -17.87 -10.31
C ASP A 312 22.42 -16.46 -10.68
N GLN A 313 23.30 -15.88 -9.86
CA GLN A 313 23.87 -14.55 -10.14
C GLN A 313 24.75 -14.55 -11.39
N ASP A 314 25.25 -15.71 -11.79
CA ASP A 314 26.01 -15.91 -13.02
C ASP A 314 25.13 -16.17 -14.25
N ASP A 315 23.81 -16.22 -14.08
CA ASP A 315 22.86 -16.38 -15.18
C ASP A 315 23.03 -15.23 -16.21
N PRO A 316 22.97 -15.53 -17.52
CA PRO A 316 23.08 -14.52 -18.56
C PRO A 316 22.10 -13.34 -18.40
N LEU A 317 20.87 -13.57 -17.94
CA LEU A 317 19.88 -12.52 -17.72
C LEU A 317 20.36 -11.54 -16.62
N VAL A 318 20.85 -12.08 -15.49
CA VAL A 318 21.32 -11.28 -14.36
C VAL A 318 22.56 -10.46 -14.75
N ARG A 319 23.51 -11.09 -15.43
CA ARG A 319 24.73 -10.41 -15.91
C ARG A 319 24.42 -9.31 -16.92
N SER A 320 23.54 -9.58 -17.89
CA SER A 320 23.12 -8.59 -18.88
C SER A 320 22.36 -7.43 -18.24
N PHE A 321 21.48 -7.72 -17.28
CA PHE A 321 20.73 -6.69 -16.55
C PHE A 321 21.66 -5.79 -15.73
N GLN A 322 22.58 -6.37 -14.95
CA GLN A 322 23.58 -5.63 -14.18
C GLN A 322 24.46 -4.74 -15.08
N ALA A 323 24.95 -5.27 -16.20
CA ALA A 323 25.73 -4.50 -17.16
C ALA A 323 24.92 -3.33 -17.74
N ALA A 324 23.64 -3.55 -18.08
CA ALA A 324 22.76 -2.50 -18.59
C ALA A 324 22.54 -1.38 -17.55
N VAL A 325 22.25 -1.74 -16.31
CA VAL A 325 22.05 -0.75 -15.23
C VAL A 325 23.33 0.05 -14.98
N ALA A 326 24.49 -0.61 -14.91
CA ALA A 326 25.78 0.07 -14.72
C ALA A 326 26.10 1.02 -15.89
N SER A 327 25.85 0.59 -17.13
CA SER A 327 26.08 1.41 -18.33
C SER A 327 25.16 2.63 -18.43
N VAL A 328 23.91 2.54 -17.97
CA VAL A 328 22.94 3.65 -18.04
C VAL A 328 23.05 4.60 -16.84
N SER A 329 23.21 4.06 -15.63
CA SER A 329 23.22 4.85 -14.39
C SER A 329 24.61 5.32 -13.96
N GLY A 330 25.67 4.62 -14.39
CA GLY A 330 27.03 4.80 -13.89
C GLY A 330 27.27 4.21 -12.50
N GLU A 331 26.29 3.52 -11.91
CA GLU A 331 26.37 2.91 -10.58
C GLU A 331 26.08 1.40 -10.66
N GLU A 332 26.72 0.61 -9.80
CA GLU A 332 26.37 -0.81 -9.64
C GLU A 332 25.07 -0.94 -8.83
N LEU A 333 24.20 -1.85 -9.27
CA LEU A 333 22.96 -2.16 -8.56
C LEU A 333 23.21 -3.33 -7.60
N PRO A 334 23.04 -3.17 -6.28
CA PRO A 334 23.28 -4.27 -5.36
C PRO A 334 22.36 -5.45 -5.68
N VAL A 335 22.88 -6.67 -5.60
CA VAL A 335 22.05 -7.88 -5.64
C VAL A 335 21.30 -7.99 -4.31
N GLY A 336 20.04 -8.42 -4.35
CA GLY A 336 19.21 -8.50 -3.16
C GLY A 336 18.05 -9.46 -3.28
N SER A 337 17.13 -9.36 -2.31
CA SER A 337 15.87 -10.07 -2.34
C SER A 337 14.71 -9.20 -2.81
N LYS A 338 13.68 -9.89 -3.28
CA LYS A 338 12.36 -9.32 -3.50
C LYS A 338 11.55 -9.31 -2.19
N PRO A 339 11.02 -8.16 -1.74
CA PRO A 339 10.31 -8.08 -0.46
C PRO A 339 8.87 -8.64 -0.51
N PHE A 340 8.31 -8.86 -1.70
CA PHE A 340 6.96 -9.35 -1.96
C PHE A 340 6.97 -10.54 -2.94
N VAL A 341 5.82 -11.17 -3.12
CA VAL A 341 5.59 -12.18 -4.16
C VAL A 341 4.98 -11.51 -5.39
N ASP A 342 5.38 -11.95 -6.58
CA ASP A 342 4.81 -11.51 -7.87
C ASP A 342 4.91 -12.68 -8.88
N ASP A 343 4.71 -12.40 -10.17
CA ASP A 343 4.75 -13.43 -11.20
C ASP A 343 6.16 -13.96 -11.53
N GLY A 344 7.22 -13.24 -11.16
CA GLY A 344 8.59 -13.72 -11.28
C GLY A 344 8.82 -15.00 -10.49
N ASN A 345 8.10 -15.19 -9.38
CA ASN A 345 8.08 -16.46 -8.67
C ASN A 345 7.52 -17.59 -9.55
N ALA A 346 6.45 -17.33 -10.31
CA ALA A 346 5.81 -18.31 -11.18
C ALA A 346 6.70 -18.66 -12.38
N PHE A 347 7.35 -17.68 -13.03
CA PHE A 347 8.26 -17.96 -14.14
C PHE A 347 9.43 -18.86 -13.74
N VAL A 348 10.01 -18.64 -12.56
CA VAL A 348 11.12 -19.48 -12.08
C VAL A 348 10.61 -20.84 -11.60
N ALA A 349 9.59 -20.87 -10.73
CA ALA A 349 9.14 -22.11 -10.10
C ALA A 349 8.35 -23.03 -11.06
N LEU A 350 7.51 -22.48 -11.93
CA LEU A 350 6.69 -23.24 -12.89
C LEU A 350 7.34 -23.32 -14.27
N GLY A 351 7.89 -22.21 -14.76
CA GLY A 351 8.44 -22.11 -16.11
C GLY A 351 9.89 -22.59 -16.22
N GLY A 352 10.64 -22.65 -15.11
CA GLY A 352 12.07 -22.90 -15.14
C GLY A 352 12.87 -21.82 -15.86
N VAL A 353 12.32 -20.60 -15.97
CA VAL A 353 12.92 -19.47 -16.69
C VAL A 353 13.42 -18.43 -15.68
N PRO A 354 14.66 -17.92 -15.79
CA PRO A 354 15.14 -16.87 -14.91
C PRO A 354 14.31 -15.60 -15.06
N ALA A 355 13.96 -14.97 -13.93
CA ALA A 355 13.14 -13.76 -13.90
C ALA A 355 13.72 -12.71 -12.95
N ILE A 356 13.68 -11.44 -13.38
CA ILE A 356 14.10 -10.28 -12.57
C ILE A 356 12.93 -9.31 -12.47
N THR A 357 12.52 -9.02 -11.23
CA THR A 357 11.55 -7.98 -10.91
C THR A 357 12.27 -6.66 -10.72
N HIS A 358 12.25 -5.78 -11.72
CA HIS A 358 12.81 -4.45 -11.60
C HIS A 358 12.19 -3.46 -12.58
N GLY A 359 11.86 -2.27 -12.11
CA GLY A 359 11.23 -1.26 -12.94
C GLY A 359 11.23 0.14 -12.32
N PRO A 360 10.25 0.99 -12.68
CA PRO A 360 10.31 2.42 -12.40
C PRO A 360 10.13 2.73 -10.91
N ALA A 361 10.85 3.75 -10.44
CA ALA A 361 10.76 4.17 -9.05
C ALA A 361 9.38 4.74 -8.71
N ALA A 362 8.75 4.18 -7.67
CA ALA A 362 7.53 4.70 -7.07
C ALA A 362 7.83 5.64 -5.90
N LEU A 363 7.06 6.73 -5.80
CA LEU A 363 7.08 7.64 -4.65
C LEU A 363 5.75 7.52 -3.89
N GLY A 364 5.77 6.93 -2.69
CA GLY A 364 4.62 6.87 -1.75
C GLY A 364 4.46 5.52 -1.04
N PRO A 365 3.74 5.45 0.10
CA PRO A 365 3.39 4.19 0.75
C PRO A 365 2.35 3.40 -0.07
N ILE A 366 2.47 2.06 -0.02
CA ILE A 366 1.82 1.05 -0.89
C ILE A 366 0.26 1.12 -0.94
N ARG A 367 -0.40 1.90 -0.06
CA ARG A 367 -1.85 1.81 0.18
C ARG A 367 -2.74 2.97 -0.32
N SER A 368 -2.21 4.03 -0.94
CA SER A 368 -3.11 5.08 -1.48
C SER A 368 -2.40 5.98 -2.49
N THR A 369 -2.92 6.00 -3.74
CA THR A 369 -2.50 6.89 -4.84
C THR A 369 -1.00 6.89 -5.14
N ARG A 370 -0.59 6.05 -6.10
CA ARG A 370 0.82 5.89 -6.46
C ARG A 370 1.26 6.94 -7.48
N SER A 371 2.54 7.27 -7.43
CA SER A 371 3.17 8.24 -8.31
C SER A 371 4.51 7.72 -8.82
N VAL A 372 4.81 7.93 -10.10
CA VAL A 372 6.06 7.49 -10.74
C VAL A 372 6.81 8.69 -11.29
N ARG A 373 8.12 8.72 -11.03
CA ARG A 373 9.03 9.73 -11.59
C ARG A 373 9.89 9.09 -12.67
N TRP A 374 9.61 9.42 -13.94
CA TRP A 374 10.30 8.89 -15.12
C TRP A 374 11.73 9.42 -15.32
N ARG A 375 12.14 10.44 -14.55
CA ARG A 375 13.43 11.17 -14.73
C ARG A 375 14.71 10.33 -14.52
N SER A 376 14.64 9.06 -14.15
CA SER A 376 15.83 8.23 -13.89
C SER A 376 16.26 7.33 -15.05
N TRP A 377 15.52 7.25 -16.16
CA TRP A 377 15.93 6.46 -17.33
C TRP A 377 16.89 7.20 -18.28
N CYS A 378 16.84 8.53 -18.30
CA CYS A 378 17.75 9.37 -19.08
C CYS A 378 18.82 9.95 -18.15
N GLY A 379 19.97 9.28 -18.07
CA GLY A 379 21.06 9.58 -17.13
C GLY A 379 21.36 11.08 -16.98
N TRP A 380 21.02 11.64 -15.81
CA TRP A 380 21.46 12.94 -15.33
C TRP A 380 21.87 12.83 -13.85
N PRO A 381 23.06 13.30 -13.46
CA PRO A 381 23.59 13.05 -12.13
C PRO A 381 22.81 13.76 -11.02
N ARG A 382 22.63 13.01 -9.94
CA ARG A 382 22.03 13.37 -8.66
C ARG A 382 22.88 14.44 -7.95
N PHE A 383 22.48 15.70 -8.01
CA PHE A 383 22.99 16.75 -7.12
C PHE A 383 21.92 17.19 -6.12
N MET A 384 22.19 16.95 -4.84
CA MET A 384 21.65 17.67 -3.70
C MET A 384 22.86 18.06 -2.79
N PRO A 385 22.77 19.05 -1.89
CA PRO A 385 21.62 19.89 -1.57
C PRO A 385 21.93 21.41 -1.53
N CYS A 386 20.87 22.19 -1.28
CA CYS A 386 20.85 23.36 -0.40
C CYS A 386 20.64 24.75 -1.05
N ARG A 387 19.80 25.50 -0.32
CA ARG A 387 19.59 26.97 -0.29
C ARG A 387 18.56 27.56 -1.26
N ARG A 388 17.46 27.98 -0.62
CA ARG A 388 16.62 29.14 -0.97
C ARG A 388 17.38 30.16 -1.81
N LEU A 389 16.83 30.52 -2.97
CA LEU A 389 17.01 31.85 -3.52
C LEU A 389 15.73 32.26 -4.27
N ARG A 390 15.16 33.37 -3.79
CA ARG A 390 14.05 34.09 -4.40
C ARG A 390 14.54 34.67 -5.73
N PHE A 391 13.79 34.47 -6.81
CA PHE A 391 13.98 35.27 -8.02
C PHE A 391 13.33 36.64 -7.84
N ALA A 392 14.17 37.67 -7.72
CA ALA A 392 13.81 39.04 -8.04
C ALA A 392 14.22 39.31 -9.49
N ARG A 393 13.32 39.97 -10.24
CA ARG A 393 13.51 40.46 -11.61
C ARG A 393 14.56 41.59 -11.68
N LEU A 394 14.94 41.90 -12.94
CA LEU A 394 15.80 43.00 -13.44
C LEU A 394 17.29 42.59 -13.50
N GLY A 395 18.07 42.86 -14.53
CA GLY A 395 17.96 43.65 -15.76
C GLY A 395 19.37 43.66 -16.39
N ARG A 396 19.47 44.01 -17.68
CA ARG A 396 20.70 43.99 -18.50
C ARG A 396 21.88 44.76 -17.88
N LEU A 397 23.14 44.31 -18.09
CA LEU A 397 24.18 44.95 -18.93
C LEU A 397 25.64 44.54 -18.60
N ARG A 398 26.39 44.33 -19.68
CA ARG A 398 27.81 44.63 -19.96
C ARG A 398 28.96 43.75 -19.42
N ARG A 399 29.78 43.34 -20.41
CA ARG A 399 31.17 42.85 -20.35
C ARG A 399 32.09 43.90 -19.72
N MET A 400 33.13 43.44 -19.01
CA MET A 400 34.49 43.98 -19.10
C MET A 400 35.52 42.94 -18.64
N ARG A 401 36.75 43.15 -19.11
CA ARG A 401 37.90 42.25 -19.23
C ARG A 401 38.97 42.63 -18.18
N ASP A 402 39.81 41.64 -17.86
CA ASP A 402 41.20 41.71 -17.36
C ASP A 402 41.55 42.40 -16.03
N GLY A 403 42.45 41.74 -15.29
CA GLY A 403 43.33 42.37 -14.29
C GLY A 403 43.74 41.44 -13.14
N GLY A 404 44.83 40.70 -13.32
CA GLY A 404 45.45 39.91 -12.24
C GLY A 404 46.27 40.75 -11.26
N ARG A 405 46.42 40.26 -10.02
CA ARG A 405 47.65 40.36 -9.22
C ARG A 405 47.64 39.42 -8.00
N SER A 406 48.81 38.83 -7.80
CA SER A 406 49.24 37.89 -6.75
C SER A 406 49.45 38.58 -5.39
N VAL A 407 49.21 37.84 -4.28
CA VAL A 407 49.99 37.91 -3.03
C VAL A 407 50.07 36.51 -2.37
N LYS A 408 51.29 36.18 -1.90
CA LYS A 408 51.74 34.97 -1.20
C LYS A 408 51.21 34.84 0.24
N GLY A 409 51.27 33.61 0.79
CA GLY A 409 51.33 33.38 2.23
C GLY A 409 51.00 31.95 2.64
N SER A 410 52.02 31.11 2.73
CA SER A 410 52.03 29.76 3.32
C SER A 410 52.06 29.80 4.86
N GLU A 411 51.42 28.84 5.53
CA GLU A 411 52.02 28.06 6.64
C GLU A 411 51.04 26.97 7.16
N GLU A 412 51.50 25.72 7.12
CA GLU A 412 50.96 24.53 7.80
C GLU A 412 51.62 24.37 9.18
N MET A 413 50.88 23.86 10.17
CA MET A 413 51.41 23.31 11.44
C MET A 413 50.29 22.49 12.11
N ASP A 414 50.48 21.44 12.92
CA ASP A 414 51.40 20.29 13.03
C ASP A 414 50.70 19.31 14.01
N ARG A 415 50.94 18.00 13.88
CA ARG A 415 50.31 16.86 14.56
C ARG A 415 50.66 16.72 16.06
N ARG A 416 50.93 17.80 16.79
CA ARG A 416 51.42 17.74 18.19
C ARG A 416 50.52 18.33 19.28
N GLU A 417 49.25 18.63 18.99
CA GLU A 417 48.27 19.03 20.02
C GLU A 417 47.19 17.98 20.34
N ALA A 418 47.16 16.83 19.64
CA ALA A 418 46.11 15.82 19.82
C ALA A 418 46.42 14.68 20.82
N LEU A 419 47.52 14.75 21.60
CA LEU A 419 47.99 13.63 22.44
C LEU A 419 48.41 14.02 23.87
N ARG A 420 47.67 14.90 24.55
CA ARG A 420 47.93 15.28 25.96
C ARG A 420 46.69 15.38 26.87
N ALA A 421 45.77 14.42 26.79
CA ALA A 421 44.76 14.27 27.84
C ALA A 421 44.24 12.83 27.99
N ALA A 422 45.12 11.84 27.87
CA ALA A 422 44.84 10.47 28.32
C ALA A 422 45.78 10.12 29.48
N SER A 423 45.21 9.57 30.55
CA SER A 423 45.83 8.97 31.74
C SER A 423 46.19 9.89 32.93
N ALA A 424 45.19 10.18 33.76
CA ALA A 424 45.33 10.11 35.23
C ALA A 424 43.95 10.05 35.89
N GLY A 425 43.66 8.97 36.62
CA GLY A 425 42.52 8.91 37.55
C GLY A 425 41.52 7.78 37.28
N ALA A 426 41.92 6.54 37.55
CA ALA A 426 40.97 5.49 37.87
C ALA A 426 40.51 5.64 39.33
N ALA A 427 39.27 5.23 39.59
CA ALA A 427 38.58 4.99 40.87
C ALA A 427 37.84 6.18 41.52
N LEU A 428 36.53 6.26 41.23
CA LEU A 428 35.46 6.39 42.23
C LEU A 428 34.14 5.94 41.60
N GLY A 429 33.43 5.05 42.29
CA GLY A 429 32.27 4.32 41.78
C GLY A 429 30.94 5.05 41.85
N ALA A 430 29.92 4.29 41.45
CA ALA A 430 28.48 4.53 41.58
C ALA A 430 27.90 5.72 40.78
N VAL A 431 27.20 5.41 39.70
CA VAL A 431 25.73 5.34 39.61
C VAL A 431 25.44 5.15 38.12
N VAL A 432 25.01 3.94 37.72
CA VAL A 432 24.36 3.77 36.42
C VAL A 432 23.03 4.51 36.54
N SER A 433 23.01 5.74 36.05
CA SER A 433 21.76 6.44 35.78
C SER A 433 21.10 5.67 34.65
N THR A 434 20.10 4.86 34.98
CA THR A 434 19.09 4.45 34.02
C THR A 434 18.42 5.71 33.51
N SER A 435 18.94 6.25 32.42
CA SER A 435 18.25 7.24 31.61
C SER A 435 16.98 6.57 31.10
N SER A 436 15.90 6.69 31.88
CA SER A 436 14.56 6.55 31.34
C SER A 436 14.53 7.42 30.11
N ALA A 437 14.27 6.81 28.95
CA ALA A 437 14.01 7.54 27.72
C ALA A 437 12.86 8.51 28.03
N MET A 438 13.19 9.77 28.32
CA MET A 438 12.21 10.82 28.31
C MET A 438 11.69 10.85 26.88
N ALA A 439 10.44 10.46 26.70
CA ALA A 439 9.72 10.61 25.45
C ALA A 439 9.99 12.03 24.93
N SER A 440 10.64 12.10 23.77
CA SER A 440 10.92 13.35 23.09
C SER A 440 9.61 14.08 22.85
N THR A 441 9.39 15.21 23.54
CA THR A 441 8.25 16.12 23.36
C THR A 441 8.47 16.98 22.10
N GLU A 442 8.74 16.34 20.96
CA GLU A 442 8.82 17.05 19.68
C GLU A 442 7.42 17.27 19.12
N VAL A 443 6.85 18.44 19.42
CA VAL A 443 5.59 18.89 18.82
C VAL A 443 5.85 19.29 17.36
N ILE A 444 5.19 18.63 16.40
CA ILE A 444 5.31 18.93 14.97
C ILE A 444 4.70 20.32 14.69
N ARG A 445 5.53 21.35 14.62
CA ARG A 445 5.10 22.75 14.36
C ARG A 445 5.10 23.15 12.87
N LYS A 446 5.54 22.27 11.97
CA LYS A 446 5.55 22.56 10.51
C LYS A 446 4.12 22.37 9.98
N GLY A 447 3.31 23.43 10.05
CA GLY A 447 1.86 23.49 9.79
C GLY A 447 1.40 23.13 8.37
N ARG A 448 1.71 21.92 7.89
CA ARG A 448 1.06 21.30 6.72
C ARG A 448 -0.15 20.45 7.10
N ILE A 449 -0.24 20.00 8.35
CA ILE A 449 -1.32 19.16 8.87
C ILE A 449 -1.86 19.83 10.15
N HIS A 450 -3.16 20.06 10.20
CA HIS A 450 -3.87 20.62 11.35
C HIS A 450 -4.53 19.48 12.11
N HIS A 451 -3.92 19.06 13.22
CA HIS A 451 -4.45 17.99 14.05
C HIS A 451 -5.57 18.50 14.98
N SER A 452 -6.46 17.58 15.31
CA SER A 452 -7.64 17.79 16.14
C SER A 452 -7.85 16.57 17.03
N ILE A 453 -8.51 16.76 18.17
CA ILE A 453 -8.89 15.67 19.09
C ILE A 453 -10.42 15.60 19.14
N VAL A 454 -10.98 14.40 19.17
CA VAL A 454 -12.43 14.22 19.33
C VAL A 454 -12.78 14.10 20.82
N HIS A 455 -13.69 14.94 21.29
CA HIS A 455 -14.00 15.11 22.72
C HIS A 455 -14.49 13.83 23.42
N TRP A 456 -15.47 13.14 22.84
CA TRP A 456 -16.14 11.99 23.47
C TRP A 456 -15.19 10.80 23.72
N CYS A 457 -14.09 10.68 22.98
CA CYS A 457 -13.12 9.60 23.17
C CYS A 457 -12.41 9.69 24.54
N PHE A 458 -12.40 10.86 25.17
CA PHE A 458 -11.63 11.13 26.40
C PHE A 458 -12.48 11.70 27.54
N GLU A 459 -13.78 11.96 27.33
CA GLU A 459 -14.64 12.61 28.32
C GLU A 459 -14.81 11.83 29.62
N SER A 460 -14.66 10.51 29.58
CA SER A 460 -14.66 9.64 30.76
C SER A 460 -13.41 9.80 31.62
N SER A 461 -12.33 10.34 31.05
CA SER A 461 -11.00 10.40 31.67
C SER A 461 -10.54 11.81 31.98
N TRP A 462 -10.92 12.80 31.16
CA TRP A 462 -10.45 14.18 31.26
C TRP A 462 -11.60 15.20 31.21
N SER A 463 -11.49 16.26 32.02
CA SER A 463 -12.33 17.44 31.84
C SER A 463 -11.98 18.15 30.54
N THR A 464 -12.92 18.93 29.96
CA THR A 464 -12.66 19.68 28.72
C THR A 464 -11.47 20.64 28.86
N ALA A 465 -11.29 21.27 30.03
CA ALA A 465 -10.11 22.10 30.31
C ALA A 465 -8.81 21.28 30.24
N LYS A 466 -8.80 20.07 30.82
CA LYS A 466 -7.63 19.18 30.74
C LYS A 466 -7.35 18.71 29.31
N MET A 467 -8.40 18.41 28.54
CA MET A 467 -8.26 18.10 27.11
C MET A 467 -7.67 19.27 26.33
N CYS A 468 -8.09 20.51 26.62
CA CYS A 468 -7.54 21.72 25.99
C CYS A 468 -6.03 21.86 26.26
N ASP A 469 -5.60 21.63 27.50
CA ASP A 469 -4.17 21.67 27.85
C ASP A 469 -3.36 20.64 27.06
N ILE A 470 -3.87 19.40 26.95
CA ILE A 470 -3.23 18.32 26.21
C ILE A 470 -3.21 18.62 24.71
N ALA A 471 -4.33 19.07 24.15
CA ALA A 471 -4.45 19.45 22.73
C ALA A 471 -3.40 20.50 22.36
N ARG A 472 -3.21 21.52 23.22
CA ARG A 472 -2.17 22.54 23.03
C ARG A 472 -0.76 21.98 23.14
N GLN A 473 -0.51 21.07 24.09
CA GLN A 473 0.77 20.39 24.22
C GLN A 473 1.11 19.57 22.96
N LEU A 474 0.10 18.97 22.32
CA LEU A 474 0.26 18.20 21.08
C LEU A 474 0.31 19.06 19.81
N GLY A 475 0.06 20.37 19.93
CA GLY A 475 0.01 21.28 18.78
C GLY A 475 -1.27 21.17 17.96
N CYS A 476 -2.34 20.62 18.51
CA CYS A 476 -3.67 20.60 17.89
C CYS A 476 -4.26 22.01 17.84
N SER A 477 -5.04 22.29 16.78
CA SER A 477 -5.75 23.57 16.64
C SER A 477 -7.20 23.51 17.11
N SER A 478 -7.75 22.31 17.28
CA SER A 478 -9.16 22.12 17.58
C SER A 478 -9.44 20.91 18.46
N ILE A 479 -10.61 20.94 19.10
CA ILE A 479 -11.26 19.78 19.70
C ILE A 479 -12.64 19.66 19.05
N GLU A 480 -12.88 18.55 18.37
CA GLU A 480 -14.09 18.24 17.61
C GLU A 480 -15.16 17.57 18.45
N LEU A 481 -16.41 17.72 18.01
CA LEU A 481 -17.61 17.15 18.63
C LEU A 481 -17.74 17.51 20.12
N CYS A 482 -17.11 18.60 20.54
CA CYS A 482 -17.22 19.11 21.90
C CYS A 482 -18.63 19.68 22.12
N PRO A 483 -19.28 19.41 23.27
CA PRO A 483 -20.56 20.02 23.64
C PRO A 483 -20.53 21.55 23.54
N THR A 484 -21.61 22.16 23.05
CA THR A 484 -21.67 23.60 22.76
C THR A 484 -21.52 24.49 24.00
N ASP A 485 -21.91 23.99 25.17
CA ASP A 485 -21.74 24.65 26.47
C ASP A 485 -20.28 24.72 26.93
N GLU A 486 -19.42 23.85 26.40
CA GLU A 486 -17.98 23.82 26.68
C GLU A 486 -17.14 24.63 25.69
N TRP A 487 -17.73 25.13 24.60
CA TRP A 487 -17.04 25.95 23.60
C TRP A 487 -16.38 27.24 24.15
N PRO A 488 -16.95 27.93 25.17
CA PRO A 488 -16.23 29.01 25.86
C PRO A 488 -14.88 28.56 26.46
N THR A 489 -14.79 27.32 26.95
CA THR A 489 -13.55 26.72 27.45
C THR A 489 -12.54 26.56 26.31
N LEU A 490 -12.94 26.07 25.14
CA LEU A 490 -12.06 25.93 23.97
C LEU A 490 -11.50 27.30 23.55
N LYS A 491 -12.37 28.30 23.46
CA LYS A 491 -12.00 29.67 23.08
C LYS A 491 -11.01 30.29 24.06
N LYS A 492 -11.19 30.07 25.37
CA LYS A 492 -10.26 30.52 26.43
C LYS A 492 -8.87 29.92 26.24
N HIS A 493 -8.78 28.69 25.72
CA HIS A 493 -7.52 28.00 25.43
C HIS A 493 -7.03 28.23 23.99
N GLY A 494 -7.64 29.12 23.22
CA GLY A 494 -7.23 29.42 21.84
C GLY A 494 -7.42 28.25 20.87
N LEU A 495 -8.35 27.34 21.18
CA LEU A 495 -8.75 26.22 20.33
C LEU A 495 -10.09 26.52 19.67
N THR A 496 -10.35 25.89 18.53
CA THR A 496 -11.65 25.92 17.84
C THR A 496 -12.33 24.54 17.86
N CYS A 497 -13.52 24.45 17.29
CA CYS A 497 -14.23 23.21 17.01
C CYS A 497 -14.34 23.11 15.48
N ALA A 498 -13.56 22.23 14.85
CA ALA A 498 -13.54 22.12 13.39
C ALA A 498 -14.79 21.40 12.85
N LEU A 499 -15.40 20.54 13.67
CA LEU A 499 -16.57 19.76 13.35
C LEU A 499 -17.49 19.72 14.57
N ALA A 500 -18.61 20.44 14.50
CA ALA A 500 -19.61 20.53 15.55
C ALA A 500 -20.58 19.33 15.53
N GLY A 501 -21.01 18.88 16.71
CA GLY A 501 -22.00 17.82 16.87
C GLY A 501 -23.44 18.32 16.70
N ILE A 502 -24.36 17.39 16.40
CA ILE A 502 -25.81 17.61 16.48
C ILE A 502 -26.34 16.89 17.73
N ASP A 503 -26.86 17.65 18.68
CA ASP A 503 -27.46 17.09 19.90
C ASP A 503 -28.94 16.75 19.69
N MET A 504 -29.27 15.46 19.83
CA MET A 504 -30.63 14.92 19.83
C MET A 504 -30.94 14.14 21.12
N GLY A 505 -30.11 14.30 22.16
CA GLY A 505 -30.21 13.58 23.43
C GLY A 505 -29.98 12.07 23.27
N LYS A 506 -30.84 11.26 23.93
CA LYS A 506 -30.68 9.80 24.04
C LYS A 506 -30.64 9.04 22.71
N ARG A 507 -31.14 9.64 21.62
CA ARG A 507 -31.21 9.01 20.29
C ARG A 507 -30.56 9.94 19.28
N PRO A 508 -29.22 9.85 19.11
CA PRO A 508 -28.44 10.75 18.27
C PRO A 508 -28.78 10.59 16.78
N PRO A 509 -28.37 11.55 15.93
CA PRO A 509 -28.67 11.54 14.49
C PRO A 509 -28.14 10.31 13.75
N PHE A 510 -27.11 9.64 14.26
CA PHE A 510 -26.62 8.39 13.67
C PHE A 510 -27.57 7.21 13.88
N VAL A 511 -28.41 7.26 14.92
CA VAL A 511 -29.50 6.28 15.14
C VAL A 511 -30.75 6.71 14.38
N ARG A 512 -31.16 7.98 14.56
CA ARG A 512 -32.37 8.56 13.97
C ARG A 512 -31.99 9.63 12.94
N GLY A 513 -31.61 9.21 11.74
CA GLY A 513 -31.03 10.09 10.72
C GLY A 513 -31.96 10.44 9.56
N PHE A 514 -31.41 11.09 8.53
CA PHE A 514 -32.14 11.57 7.36
C PHE A 514 -32.69 10.47 6.43
N ASN A 515 -32.29 9.21 6.60
CA ASN A 515 -32.80 8.09 5.81
C ASN A 515 -34.24 7.70 6.18
N ASN A 516 -34.73 8.17 7.33
CA ASN A 516 -36.05 7.83 7.87
C ASN A 516 -36.93 9.08 8.01
N PRO A 517 -37.97 9.24 7.16
CA PRO A 517 -38.86 10.41 7.16
C PRO A 517 -39.57 10.65 8.51
N LYS A 518 -39.76 9.61 9.33
CA LYS A 518 -40.35 9.70 10.67
C LYS A 518 -39.59 10.68 11.56
N PHE A 519 -38.27 10.81 11.37
CA PHE A 519 -37.40 11.62 12.22
C PHE A 519 -36.98 12.96 11.59
N HIS A 520 -37.36 13.24 10.34
CA HIS A 520 -36.91 14.45 9.61
C HIS A 520 -37.12 15.74 10.39
N GLY A 521 -38.30 15.94 10.99
CA GLY A 521 -38.57 17.15 11.79
C GLY A 521 -37.58 17.33 12.94
N GLN A 522 -37.37 16.26 13.73
CA GLN A 522 -36.45 16.27 14.86
C GLN A 522 -35.00 16.53 14.41
N VAL A 523 -34.55 15.83 13.36
CA VAL A 523 -33.19 15.94 12.84
C VAL A 523 -32.95 17.34 12.27
N ILE A 524 -33.89 17.88 11.50
CA ILE A 524 -33.78 19.22 10.90
C ILE A 524 -33.71 20.30 11.97
N ASP A 525 -34.55 20.23 13.02
CA ASP A 525 -34.54 21.19 14.11
C ASP A 525 -33.23 21.16 14.91
N ALA A 526 -32.73 19.96 15.22
CA ALA A 526 -31.43 19.80 15.90
C ALA A 526 -30.27 20.28 15.02
N THR A 527 -30.28 19.93 13.72
CA THR A 527 -29.28 20.38 12.75
C THR A 527 -29.27 21.90 12.64
N ARG A 528 -30.45 22.54 12.62
CA ARG A 528 -30.57 24.01 12.57
C ARG A 528 -29.93 24.67 13.78
N LYS A 529 -30.19 24.17 14.99
CA LYS A 529 -29.57 24.68 16.22
C LYS A 529 -28.05 24.52 16.20
N ALA A 530 -27.55 23.37 15.73
CA ALA A 530 -26.13 23.13 15.59
C ALA A 530 -25.48 24.07 14.57
N ILE A 531 -26.14 24.34 13.44
CA ILE A 531 -25.69 25.33 12.45
C ILE A 531 -25.61 26.74 13.07
N ASP A 532 -26.64 27.15 13.82
CA ASP A 532 -26.68 28.48 14.44
C ASP A 532 -25.54 28.64 15.46
N ALA A 533 -25.36 27.65 16.33
CA ALA A 533 -24.25 27.63 17.28
C ALA A 533 -22.90 27.66 16.54
N ALA A 534 -22.72 26.82 15.51
CA ALA A 534 -21.49 26.76 14.73
C ALA A 534 -21.17 28.10 14.08
N ALA A 535 -22.17 28.77 13.49
CA ALA A 535 -22.01 30.09 12.89
C ALA A 535 -21.63 31.17 13.93
N GLU A 536 -22.25 31.15 15.12
CA GLU A 536 -21.94 32.08 16.21
C GLU A 536 -20.52 31.87 16.75
N PHE A 537 -20.08 30.61 16.87
CA PHE A 537 -18.76 30.27 17.38
C PHE A 537 -17.64 30.42 16.35
N GLY A 538 -17.96 30.27 15.06
CA GLY A 538 -17.01 30.21 13.95
C GLY A 538 -16.52 28.79 13.64
N ALA A 539 -17.30 27.76 13.97
CA ALA A 539 -17.05 26.38 13.54
C ALA A 539 -17.45 26.21 12.06
N PRO A 540 -16.56 25.69 11.19
CA PRO A 540 -16.82 25.66 9.74
C PRO A 540 -17.79 24.55 9.32
N CYS A 541 -17.91 23.49 10.12
CA CYS A 541 -18.67 22.29 9.77
C CYS A 541 -19.56 21.81 10.92
N VAL A 542 -20.71 21.23 10.56
CA VAL A 542 -21.59 20.46 11.44
C VAL A 542 -21.70 19.05 10.89
N ILE A 543 -21.46 18.05 11.73
CA ILE A 543 -21.58 16.64 11.34
C ILE A 543 -23.04 16.23 11.19
N SER A 544 -23.35 15.38 10.22
CA SER A 544 -24.69 14.87 9.95
C SER A 544 -24.62 13.41 9.50
N PHE A 545 -25.73 12.68 9.61
CA PHE A 545 -25.75 11.24 9.41
C PHE A 545 -26.95 10.78 8.58
N THR A 546 -26.78 9.64 7.91
CA THR A 546 -27.87 8.94 7.24
C THR A 546 -28.85 8.33 8.24
N GLY A 547 -28.39 7.69 9.31
CA GLY A 547 -29.22 6.96 10.27
C GLY A 547 -29.20 5.44 10.05
N TYR A 548 -29.68 4.66 11.03
CA TYR A 548 -29.80 3.21 10.93
C TYR A 548 -30.84 2.79 9.89
N SER A 549 -30.67 1.61 9.30
CA SER A 549 -31.64 1.06 8.36
C SER A 549 -32.95 0.63 9.02
N ALA A 550 -33.00 0.41 10.35
CA ALA A 550 -34.24 0.05 11.03
C ALA A 550 -35.28 1.19 10.95
N VAL A 551 -36.52 0.88 10.52
CA VAL A 551 -37.65 1.81 10.51
C VAL A 551 -37.99 2.29 11.92
N ASP A 552 -37.94 1.39 12.90
CA ASP A 552 -37.96 1.68 14.33
C ASP A 552 -36.65 1.20 14.98
N PRO A 553 -35.72 2.11 15.31
CA PRO A 553 -34.43 1.74 15.90
C PRO A 553 -34.54 1.24 17.35
N ASP A 554 -35.72 1.33 17.96
CA ASP A 554 -35.99 0.82 19.30
C ASP A 554 -36.53 -0.64 19.26
N ASP A 555 -36.90 -1.16 18.08
CA ASP A 555 -37.41 -2.52 17.89
C ASP A 555 -36.43 -3.38 17.06
N PRO A 556 -35.81 -4.42 17.65
CA PRO A 556 -34.89 -5.30 16.93
C PRO A 556 -35.55 -6.11 15.80
N LYS A 557 -36.88 -6.22 15.78
CA LYS A 557 -37.65 -6.88 14.71
C LYS A 557 -38.18 -5.90 13.67
N SER A 558 -37.82 -4.63 13.76
CA SER A 558 -38.25 -3.62 12.82
C SER A 558 -37.85 -3.99 11.39
N ALA A 559 -38.76 -3.71 10.45
CA ALA A 559 -38.44 -3.69 9.03
C ALA A 559 -37.25 -2.75 8.75
N GLN A 560 -36.55 -3.03 7.66
CA GLN A 560 -35.38 -2.28 7.22
C GLN A 560 -35.74 -1.39 6.03
N ILE A 561 -35.28 -0.15 6.07
CA ILE A 561 -35.29 0.80 4.96
C ILE A 561 -34.24 0.32 3.96
N THR A 562 -34.67 0.08 2.73
CA THR A 562 -33.76 -0.34 1.65
C THR A 562 -32.76 0.78 1.31
N ALA A 563 -31.61 0.44 0.73
CA ALA A 563 -30.58 1.44 0.37
C ALA A 563 -31.14 2.53 -0.57
N ASP A 564 -31.91 2.14 -1.58
CA ASP A 564 -32.52 3.08 -2.53
C ASP A 564 -33.57 3.98 -1.88
N GLU A 565 -34.37 3.44 -0.97
CA GLU A 565 -35.33 4.21 -0.21
C GLU A 565 -34.64 5.19 0.74
N GLY A 566 -33.63 4.71 1.47
CA GLY A 566 -32.81 5.51 2.37
C GLY A 566 -32.14 6.67 1.64
N LEU A 567 -31.58 6.43 0.44
CA LEU A 567 -31.00 7.46 -0.41
C LEU A 567 -32.04 8.54 -0.78
N ARG A 568 -33.22 8.13 -1.28
CA ARG A 568 -34.30 9.07 -1.63
C ARG A 568 -34.75 9.90 -0.43
N ASN A 569 -34.88 9.26 0.74
CA ASN A 569 -35.26 9.92 1.98
C ASN A 569 -34.19 10.92 2.45
N CYS A 570 -32.92 10.53 2.41
CA CYS A 570 -31.79 11.41 2.72
C CYS A 570 -31.80 12.64 1.82
N VAL A 571 -31.91 12.46 0.49
CA VAL A 571 -31.97 13.58 -0.47
C VAL A 571 -33.14 14.52 -0.14
N LYS A 572 -34.32 13.97 0.18
CA LYS A 572 -35.50 14.78 0.55
C LYS A 572 -35.31 15.53 1.88
N GLY A 573 -34.66 14.92 2.87
CA GLY A 573 -34.35 15.54 4.15
C GLY A 573 -33.31 16.65 4.02
N TYR A 574 -32.16 16.35 3.39
CA TYR A 574 -31.09 17.32 3.21
C TYR A 574 -31.52 18.54 2.39
N LYS A 575 -32.34 18.38 1.34
CA LYS A 575 -32.89 19.50 0.56
C LYS A 575 -33.63 20.55 1.40
N GLN A 576 -34.12 20.19 2.58
CA GLN A 576 -34.83 21.10 3.49
C GLN A 576 -33.88 21.95 4.35
N ILE A 577 -32.62 21.54 4.53
CA ILE A 577 -31.68 22.20 5.46
C ILE A 577 -30.40 22.72 4.79
N VAL A 578 -29.96 22.16 3.66
CA VAL A 578 -28.70 22.57 2.99
C VAL A 578 -28.68 24.06 2.63
N GLY A 579 -29.80 24.61 2.13
CA GLY A 579 -29.89 26.04 1.82
C GLY A 579 -29.87 26.95 3.06
N TYR A 580 -30.17 26.41 4.25
CA TYR A 580 -29.97 27.15 5.50
C TYR A 580 -28.51 27.14 5.94
N ALA A 581 -27.86 25.97 5.88
CA ALA A 581 -26.44 25.82 6.18
C ALA A 581 -25.58 26.74 5.28
N GLU A 582 -25.90 26.79 3.98
CA GLU A 582 -25.24 27.67 3.01
C GLU A 582 -25.37 29.16 3.40
N LYS A 583 -26.58 29.61 3.79
CA LYS A 583 -26.80 31.00 4.25
C LYS A 583 -25.97 31.36 5.48
N GLN A 584 -25.79 30.40 6.39
CA GLN A 584 -24.99 30.56 7.60
C GLN A 584 -23.49 30.32 7.37
N LYS A 585 -23.09 29.97 6.14
CA LYS A 585 -21.70 29.62 5.76
C LYS A 585 -21.13 28.45 6.57
N VAL A 586 -21.98 27.49 6.92
CA VAL A 586 -21.61 26.26 7.63
C VAL A 586 -21.75 25.08 6.67
N THR A 587 -20.73 24.23 6.61
CA THR A 587 -20.77 23.01 5.80
C THR A 587 -21.42 21.87 6.58
N LEU A 588 -22.41 21.19 5.98
CA LEU A 588 -22.88 19.92 6.53
C LEU A 588 -21.92 18.82 6.07
N ALA A 589 -21.18 18.25 7.00
CA ALA A 589 -20.33 17.09 6.76
C ALA A 589 -21.17 15.82 6.95
N LEU A 590 -21.45 15.11 5.87
CA LEU A 590 -22.15 13.82 5.95
C LEU A 590 -21.15 12.74 6.31
N GLU A 591 -21.32 12.14 7.49
CA GLU A 591 -20.62 10.92 7.86
C GLU A 591 -21.42 9.70 7.39
N MET A 592 -20.78 8.90 6.54
CA MET A 592 -21.31 7.62 6.08
C MET A 592 -20.84 6.53 7.03
N LEU A 593 -21.73 6.06 7.91
CA LEU A 593 -21.45 4.89 8.73
C LEU A 593 -21.36 3.66 7.82
N ASN A 594 -20.18 3.07 7.72
CA ASN A 594 -19.96 1.86 6.94
C ASN A 594 -20.25 0.64 7.83
N THR A 595 -21.23 -0.17 7.46
CA THR A 595 -21.55 -1.46 8.10
C THR A 595 -20.52 -2.57 7.81
N ARG A 596 -19.33 -2.23 7.30
CA ARG A 596 -18.18 -3.16 7.25
C ARG A 596 -17.48 -3.34 8.60
N GLU A 597 -17.95 -2.71 9.67
CA GLU A 597 -17.79 -3.23 11.04
C GLU A 597 -18.95 -4.18 11.36
N GLY A 598 -18.79 -5.44 10.96
CA GLY A 598 -19.70 -6.54 11.31
C GLY A 598 -19.31 -7.19 12.64
N THR A 599 -19.37 -6.47 13.76
CA THR A 599 -19.27 -7.04 15.12
C THR A 599 -20.60 -7.18 15.84
N ILE A 600 -21.73 -7.05 15.14
CA ILE A 600 -23.04 -7.48 15.66
C ILE A 600 -23.87 -8.07 14.52
N ARG A 601 -23.79 -9.40 14.35
CA ARG A 601 -24.86 -10.22 13.78
C ARG A 601 -24.92 -11.53 14.53
#